data_AF-A0AAW0X709-F1
#
_entry.id   AF-A0AAW0X709-F1
#
_cell.length_a   1.000
_cell.length_b   1.000
_cell.length_c   1.000
_cell.angle_alpha   90.00
_cell.angle_beta   90.00
_cell.angle_gamma   90.00
#
_symmetry.space_group_name_H-M   'P 1'
#
loop_
_entity.id
_entity.type
_entity.pdbx_description
1 polymer ?
#
loop_
_entity_poly.entity_id
_entity_poly.type
_entity_poly.pdbx_seq_one_letter_code
_entity_poly.pdbx_strand_id
1 'polypeptide(L)'
;SFWCILSRHKKGYKDTHSKTQEAVGLTCVEDSENEKQKRLAVVKEKLFLLLRAQKYLLPLTVFYFVMYFTNQGLLELVYFPASQMTHAQQYSWSNTIRCLGTLISRSAHKLFLLSSTWIYSGLAMVILVVVGMEAHYHYLPSEYIIFTLLFLQGLLEGAAFRSTVFTVHEKAGDKEREFCLGIFPVSLFLPAMLAGFASIPVHDVLCQNHLYLQ
;
A
#
# COMPACT_ATOMS: atom_id res chain seq x y z
N SER A 1 -17.94 -28.62 -9.59
CA SER A 1 -18.90 -28.03 -10.56
C SER A 1 -18.38 -26.80 -11.29
N PHE A 2 -17.09 -26.76 -11.69
CA PHE A 2 -16.50 -25.63 -12.44
C PHE A 2 -16.11 -25.98 -13.89
N TRP A 3 -16.46 -27.19 -14.36
CA TRP A 3 -16.01 -27.73 -15.64
C TRP A 3 -17.11 -27.83 -16.72
N CYS A 4 -18.34 -27.44 -16.40
CA CYS A 4 -19.47 -27.52 -17.35
C CYS A 4 -19.68 -26.26 -18.22
N ILE A 5 -18.91 -25.18 -18.01
CA ILE A 5 -19.12 -23.91 -18.75
C ILE A 5 -18.30 -23.80 -20.04
N LEU A 6 -17.35 -24.71 -20.29
CA LEU A 6 -16.54 -24.72 -21.52
C LEU A 6 -16.77 -25.99 -22.34
N SER A 7 -17.96 -26.11 -22.91
CA SER A 7 -18.17 -26.98 -24.06
C SER A 7 -19.22 -26.38 -24.99
N ARG A 8 -18.75 -25.75 -26.08
CA ARG A 8 -19.15 -26.02 -27.46
C ARG A 8 -18.78 -24.85 -28.37
N HIS A 9 -17.79 -25.08 -29.23
CA HIS A 9 -18.03 -24.93 -30.67
C HIS A 9 -17.04 -25.78 -31.46
N LYS A 10 -17.48 -26.94 -31.95
CA LYS A 10 -16.79 -27.74 -32.97
C LYS A 10 -17.73 -27.83 -34.17
N LYS A 11 -17.34 -27.17 -35.27
CA LYS A 11 -17.71 -27.44 -36.66
C LYS A 11 -16.40 -27.24 -37.43
N GLY A 12 -15.75 -28.22 -38.03
CA GLY A 12 -16.31 -29.19 -38.95
C GLY A 12 -16.23 -28.62 -40.37
N TYR A 13 -15.03 -28.53 -40.95
CA TYR A 13 -14.85 -28.27 -42.38
C TYR A 13 -13.59 -28.97 -42.91
N LYS A 14 -13.76 -29.54 -44.10
CA LYS A 14 -12.99 -30.60 -44.74
C LYS A 14 -11.62 -30.15 -45.26
N ASP A 15 -10.71 -31.12 -45.30
CA ASP A 15 -9.47 -31.07 -46.09
C ASP A 15 -9.75 -30.75 -47.56
N THR A 16 -9.07 -29.74 -48.08
CA THR A 16 -8.72 -29.64 -49.51
C THR A 16 -7.38 -28.92 -49.59
N HIS A 17 -6.33 -29.72 -49.71
CA HIS A 17 -4.98 -29.26 -49.99
C HIS A 17 -4.91 -28.65 -51.40
N SER A 18 -4.02 -27.66 -51.56
CA SER A 18 -3.54 -27.06 -52.81
C SER A 18 -4.29 -25.82 -53.33
N LYS A 19 -3.84 -24.64 -52.85
CA LYS A 19 -3.77 -23.30 -53.52
C LYS A 19 -3.95 -22.07 -52.60
N THR A 20 -3.98 -22.24 -51.28
CA THR A 20 -4.21 -21.13 -50.32
C THR A 20 -3.00 -20.86 -49.41
N GLN A 21 -1.83 -20.55 -49.98
CA GLN A 21 -0.65 -20.19 -49.16
C GLN A 21 -0.27 -18.70 -49.23
N GLU A 22 -0.66 -17.94 -50.26
CA GLU A 22 -0.32 -16.50 -50.35
C GLU A 22 -1.37 -15.57 -49.71
N ALA A 23 -2.66 -15.93 -49.70
CA ALA A 23 -3.71 -15.09 -49.09
C ALA A 23 -3.80 -15.21 -47.55
N VAL A 24 -3.30 -16.30 -46.97
CA VAL A 24 -3.32 -16.56 -45.52
C VAL A 24 -2.18 -15.83 -44.81
N GLY A 25 -1.06 -15.60 -45.49
CA GLY A 25 0.07 -14.85 -44.94
C GLY A 25 -0.24 -13.37 -44.67
N LEU A 26 -0.96 -12.71 -45.58
CA LEU A 26 -1.31 -11.29 -45.46
C LEU A 26 -2.39 -11.07 -44.38
N THR A 27 -3.40 -11.95 -44.34
CA THR A 27 -4.49 -11.87 -43.35
C THR A 27 -4.03 -12.22 -41.94
N CYS A 28 -3.09 -13.15 -41.73
CA CYS A 28 -2.54 -13.42 -40.40
C CYS A 28 -1.64 -12.29 -39.88
N VAL A 29 -0.90 -11.60 -40.76
CA VAL A 29 -0.07 -10.46 -40.37
C VAL A 29 -0.94 -9.26 -40.01
N GLU A 30 -1.95 -8.92 -40.83
CA GLU A 30 -2.91 -7.84 -40.52
C GLU A 30 -3.72 -8.11 -39.25
N ASP A 31 -4.15 -9.35 -39.01
CA ASP A 31 -4.91 -9.71 -37.80
C ASP A 31 -4.01 -9.65 -36.55
N SER A 32 -2.73 -10.01 -36.66
CA SER A 32 -1.76 -9.89 -35.57
C SER A 32 -1.34 -8.45 -35.25
N GLU A 33 -1.26 -7.57 -36.26
CA GLU A 33 -0.99 -6.14 -36.06
C GLU A 33 -2.21 -5.41 -35.49
N ASN A 34 -3.42 -5.76 -35.93
CA ASN A 34 -4.67 -5.21 -35.40
C ASN A 34 -4.94 -5.68 -33.96
N GLU A 35 -4.61 -6.94 -33.63
CA GLU A 35 -4.59 -7.45 -32.25
C GLU A 35 -3.56 -6.71 -31.38
N LYS A 36 -2.35 -6.48 -31.88
CA LYS A 36 -1.34 -5.68 -31.16
C LYS A 36 -1.81 -4.25 -30.94
N GLN A 37 -2.40 -3.59 -31.93
CA GLN A 37 -2.94 -2.23 -31.80
C GLN A 37 -4.09 -2.17 -30.80
N LYS A 38 -5.03 -3.13 -30.83
CA LYS A 38 -6.09 -3.25 -29.83
C LYS A 38 -5.53 -3.46 -28.43
N ARG A 39 -4.56 -4.37 -28.25
CA ARG A 39 -3.88 -4.61 -26.97
C ARG A 39 -3.17 -3.36 -26.46
N LEU A 40 -2.48 -2.64 -27.36
CA LEU A 40 -1.78 -1.41 -27.02
C LEU A 40 -2.75 -0.30 -26.61
N ALA A 41 -3.89 -0.18 -27.29
CA ALA A 41 -4.96 0.76 -26.94
C ALA A 41 -5.57 0.44 -25.57
N VAL A 42 -5.83 -0.84 -25.29
CA VAL A 42 -6.32 -1.31 -23.98
C VAL A 42 -5.29 -1.04 -22.88
N VAL A 43 -4.00 -1.29 -23.12
CA VAL A 43 -2.92 -0.99 -22.16
C VAL A 43 -2.82 0.51 -21.90
N LYS A 44 -2.93 1.34 -22.95
CA LYS A 44 -2.94 2.81 -22.79
C LYS A 44 -4.14 3.30 -22.00
N GLU A 45 -5.32 2.75 -22.24
CA GLU A 45 -6.54 3.07 -21.47
C GLU A 45 -6.39 2.68 -20.00
N LYS A 46 -5.91 1.47 -19.72
CA LYS A 46 -5.64 0.99 -18.35
C LYS A 46 -4.57 1.83 -17.65
N LEU A 47 -3.51 2.23 -18.36
CA LEU A 47 -2.47 3.11 -17.82
C LEU A 47 -3.02 4.51 -17.53
N PHE A 48 -3.87 5.05 -18.40
CA PHE A 48 -4.52 6.34 -18.18
C PHE A 48 -5.44 6.30 -16.95
N LEU A 49 -6.24 5.23 -16.79
CA LEU A 49 -7.06 5.01 -15.59
C LEU A 49 -6.20 4.89 -14.33
N LEU A 50 -5.06 4.20 -14.41
CA LEU A 50 -4.11 4.08 -13.30
C LEU A 50 -3.51 5.41 -12.91
N LEU A 51 -3.04 6.21 -13.86
CA LEU A 51 -2.49 7.55 -13.61
C LEU A 51 -3.53 8.47 -12.95
N ARG A 52 -4.80 8.36 -13.37
CA ARG A 52 -5.89 9.14 -12.80
C ARG A 52 -6.28 8.65 -11.40
N ALA A 53 -6.30 7.35 -11.16
CA ALA A 53 -6.50 6.73 -9.85
C ALA A 53 -5.39 7.09 -8.85
N GLN A 54 -4.14 7.15 -9.32
CA GLN A 54 -2.97 7.45 -8.50
C GLN A 54 -3.08 8.82 -7.83
N LYS A 55 -3.76 9.81 -8.42
CA LYS A 55 -3.98 11.12 -7.79
C LYS A 55 -4.67 11.00 -6.42
N TYR A 56 -5.55 10.02 -6.25
CA TYR A 56 -6.28 9.78 -5.00
C TYR A 56 -5.53 8.85 -4.05
N LEU A 57 -4.84 7.84 -4.60
CA LEU A 57 -4.16 6.81 -3.82
C LEU A 57 -2.75 7.23 -3.38
N LEU A 58 -2.07 8.12 -4.10
CA LEU A 58 -0.68 8.49 -3.82
C LEU A 58 -0.46 9.07 -2.41
N PRO A 59 -1.29 10.00 -1.90
CA PRO A 59 -1.13 10.47 -0.53
C PRO A 59 -1.26 9.32 0.49
N LEU A 60 -2.18 8.39 0.24
CA LEU A 60 -2.40 7.21 1.07
C LEU A 60 -1.18 6.27 1.01
N THR A 61 -0.67 6.00 -0.19
CA THR A 61 0.53 5.18 -0.42
C THR A 61 1.74 5.74 0.34
N VAL A 62 1.96 7.06 0.29
CA VAL A 62 3.04 7.73 1.06
C VAL A 62 2.81 7.60 2.56
N PHE A 63 1.58 7.82 3.03
CA PHE A 63 1.23 7.64 4.44
C PHE A 63 1.54 6.22 4.93
N TYR A 64 1.13 5.20 4.18
CA TYR A 64 1.36 3.80 4.54
C TYR A 64 2.85 3.44 4.47
N PHE A 65 3.61 3.98 3.50
CA PHE A 65 5.07 3.79 3.46
C PHE A 65 5.72 4.26 4.78
N VAL A 66 5.45 5.51 5.16
CA VAL A 66 6.01 6.13 6.39
C VAL A 66 5.58 5.37 7.64
N MET A 67 4.31 4.99 7.71
CA MET A 67 3.75 4.27 8.85
C MET A 67 4.38 2.87 9.01
N TYR A 68 4.51 2.11 7.92
CA TYR A 68 5.17 0.81 7.95
C TYR A 68 6.67 0.91 8.20
N PHE A 69 7.33 1.95 7.68
CA PHE A 69 8.75 2.18 7.94
C PHE A 69 9.00 2.48 9.43
N THR A 70 8.12 3.27 10.05
CA THR A 70 8.16 3.48 11.52
C THR A 70 7.97 2.16 12.27
N ASN A 71 7.01 1.33 11.84
CA ASN A 71 6.68 0.09 12.55
C ASN A 71 7.71 -1.04 12.35
N GLN A 72 8.27 -1.18 11.16
CA GLN A 72 9.22 -2.25 10.81
C GLN A 72 10.69 -1.83 10.97
N GLY A 73 10.98 -0.53 11.01
CA GLY A 73 12.36 -0.04 11.03
C GLY A 73 12.75 0.76 12.25
N LEU A 74 11.81 1.20 13.09
CA LEU A 74 12.15 1.99 14.29
C LEU A 74 11.62 1.34 15.57
N LEU A 75 10.44 0.73 15.56
CA LEU A 75 9.88 0.12 16.77
C LEU A 75 10.70 -1.04 17.33
N GLU A 76 11.50 -1.71 16.51
CA GLU A 76 12.43 -2.75 16.97
C GLU A 76 13.70 -2.17 17.63
N LEU A 77 14.03 -0.91 17.37
CA LEU A 77 15.19 -0.21 17.94
C LEU A 77 14.85 0.60 19.20
N VAL A 78 13.58 0.99 19.38
CA VAL A 78 13.15 1.77 20.54
C VAL A 78 13.03 0.84 21.75
N TYR A 79 14.08 0.84 22.59
CA TYR A 79 14.13 0.07 23.84
C TYR A 79 14.20 0.98 25.06
N PHE A 80 13.31 0.73 26.03
CA PHE A 80 13.32 1.42 27.32
C PHE A 80 13.84 0.50 28.43
N PRO A 81 15.10 0.63 28.87
CA PRO A 81 15.69 -0.21 29.93
C PRO A 81 15.12 0.09 31.33
N ALA A 82 14.48 1.24 31.53
CA ALA A 82 13.89 1.67 32.81
C ALA A 82 12.49 1.08 33.07
N SER A 83 11.94 0.31 32.13
CA SER A 83 10.59 -0.24 32.21
C SER A 83 10.54 -1.55 33.00
N GLN A 84 9.42 -1.80 33.68
CA GLN A 84 9.11 -3.08 34.34
C GLN A 84 8.83 -4.22 33.34
N MET A 85 8.70 -3.91 32.04
CA MET A 85 8.36 -4.87 30.99
C MET A 85 9.58 -5.34 30.19
N THR A 86 9.59 -6.61 29.82
CA THR A 86 10.61 -7.15 28.90
C THR A 86 10.47 -6.55 27.50
N HIS A 87 11.57 -6.51 26.74
CA HIS A 87 11.59 -5.95 25.38
C HIS A 87 10.49 -6.54 24.47
N ALA A 88 10.28 -7.86 24.52
CA ALA A 88 9.23 -8.54 23.75
C ALA A 88 7.80 -8.10 24.15
N GLN A 89 7.58 -7.82 25.44
CA GLN A 89 6.29 -7.33 25.92
C GLN A 89 6.04 -5.89 25.47
N GLN A 90 7.05 -5.03 25.51
CA GLN A 90 6.94 -3.64 25.04
C GLN A 90 6.55 -3.59 23.55
N TYR A 91 7.19 -4.43 22.71
CA TYR A 91 6.87 -4.53 21.29
C TYR A 91 5.44 -5.05 21.04
N SER A 92 5.03 -6.10 21.76
CA SER A 92 3.68 -6.66 21.64
C SER A 92 2.59 -5.65 22.04
N TRP A 93 2.79 -4.95 23.16
CA TRP A 93 1.86 -3.90 23.62
C TRP A 93 1.82 -2.71 22.66
N SER A 94 2.96 -2.29 22.12
CA SER A 94 3.06 -1.25 21.10
C SER A 94 2.18 -1.54 19.87
N ASN A 95 2.31 -2.75 19.33
CA ASN A 95 1.49 -3.16 18.18
C ASN A 95 0.00 -3.30 18.52
N THR A 96 -0.30 -3.76 19.75
CA THR A 96 -1.68 -3.88 20.26
C THR A 96 -2.35 -2.51 20.39
N ILE A 97 -1.66 -1.53 20.99
CA ILE A 97 -2.17 -0.16 21.17
C ILE A 97 -2.36 0.53 19.82
N ARG A 98 -1.42 0.35 18.88
CA ARG A 98 -1.58 0.85 17.52
C ARG A 98 -2.83 0.26 16.85
N CYS A 99 -3.00 -1.06 16.94
CA CYS A 99 -4.18 -1.75 16.40
C CYS A 99 -5.48 -1.24 17.04
N LEU A 100 -5.49 -1.03 18.35
CA LEU A 100 -6.61 -0.46 19.09
C LEU A 100 -6.97 0.94 18.57
N GLY A 101 -5.97 1.80 18.33
CA GLY A 101 -6.18 3.12 17.71
C GLY A 101 -6.83 3.02 16.33
N THR A 102 -6.36 2.11 15.48
CA THR A 102 -6.93 1.87 14.14
C THR A 102 -8.38 1.39 14.21
N LEU A 103 -8.70 0.49 15.14
CA LEU A 103 -10.05 -0.03 15.37
C LEU A 103 -11.02 1.08 15.83
N ILE A 104 -10.59 1.91 16.78
CA ILE A 104 -11.38 3.04 17.27
C ILE A 104 -11.63 4.03 16.14
N SER A 105 -10.58 4.37 15.39
CA SER A 105 -10.70 5.27 14.26
C SER A 105 -11.67 4.75 13.21
N ARG A 106 -11.55 3.49 12.79
CA ARG A 106 -12.46 2.89 11.78
C ARG A 106 -13.91 2.88 12.23
N SER A 107 -14.16 2.66 13.52
CA SER A 107 -15.51 2.64 14.11
C SER A 107 -16.12 4.05 14.27
N ALA A 108 -15.30 5.09 14.46
CA ALA A 108 -15.77 6.44 14.75
C ALA A 108 -16.19 7.20 13.48
N HIS A 109 -17.47 7.13 13.07
CA HIS A 109 -17.95 7.63 11.77
C HIS A 109 -17.70 9.12 11.45
N LYS A 110 -17.62 10.03 12.43
CA LYS A 110 -17.66 11.49 12.19
C LYS A 110 -16.49 12.32 12.73
N LEU A 111 -15.60 11.75 13.56
CA LEU A 111 -14.66 12.56 14.35
C LEU A 111 -13.32 12.88 13.65
N PHE A 112 -12.97 12.18 12.56
CA PHE A 112 -11.62 12.26 11.97
C PHE A 112 -11.62 12.39 10.44
N LEU A 113 -12.57 13.11 9.84
CA LEU A 113 -12.52 13.43 8.41
C LEU A 113 -11.84 14.78 8.21
N LEU A 114 -10.52 14.77 8.03
CA LEU A 114 -9.80 15.92 7.47
C LEU A 114 -10.06 16.02 5.96
N SER A 115 -10.27 17.24 5.48
CA SER A 115 -10.60 17.53 4.07
C SER A 115 -9.48 17.18 3.08
N SER A 116 -8.23 17.16 3.53
CA SER A 116 -7.07 16.88 2.67
C SER A 116 -6.34 15.61 3.10
N THR A 117 -6.25 14.64 2.20
CA THR A 117 -5.56 13.36 2.42
C THR A 117 -4.06 13.53 2.71
N TRP A 118 -3.47 14.65 2.27
CA TRP A 118 -2.05 14.97 2.50
C TRP A 118 -1.72 15.28 3.97
N ILE A 119 -2.70 15.75 4.74
CA ILE A 119 -2.49 16.09 6.15
C ILE A 119 -2.11 14.85 6.94
N TYR A 120 -2.73 13.70 6.65
CA TYR A 120 -2.38 12.43 7.29
C TYR A 120 -0.93 12.04 7.02
N SER A 121 -0.47 12.14 5.76
CA SER A 121 0.91 11.84 5.38
C SER A 121 1.91 12.77 6.08
N GLY A 122 1.59 14.06 6.18
CA GLY A 122 2.40 15.02 6.92
C GLY A 122 2.50 14.70 8.41
N LEU A 123 1.37 14.37 9.04
CA LEU A 123 1.36 14.01 10.46
C LEU A 123 2.06 12.68 10.75
N ALA A 124 1.93 11.70 9.86
CA ALA A 124 2.71 10.45 9.92
C ALA A 124 4.21 10.72 9.82
N MET A 125 4.64 11.65 8.96
CA MET A 125 6.04 12.04 8.86
C MET A 125 6.55 12.66 10.16
N VAL A 126 5.76 13.52 10.80
CA VAL A 126 6.11 14.10 12.11
C VAL A 126 6.29 13.00 13.15
N ILE A 127 5.37 12.03 13.21
CA ILE A 127 5.49 10.89 14.14
C ILE A 127 6.76 10.07 13.84
N LEU A 128 7.03 9.76 12.57
CA LEU A 128 8.25 9.06 12.16
C LEU A 128 9.51 9.80 12.63
N VAL A 129 9.55 11.12 12.45
CA VAL A 129 10.71 11.95 12.80
C VAL A 129 10.90 12.01 14.31
N VAL A 130 9.81 12.12 15.09
CA VAL A 130 9.87 12.08 16.56
C VAL A 130 10.37 10.72 17.04
N VAL A 131 9.79 9.62 16.56
CA VAL A 131 10.21 8.25 16.92
C VAL A 131 11.63 7.93 16.42
N GLY A 132 12.06 8.54 15.31
CA GLY A 132 13.41 8.37 14.77
C GLY A 132 14.48 9.12 15.55
N MET A 133 14.18 10.36 15.95
CA MET A 133 15.04 11.09 16.88
C MET A 133 15.17 10.36 18.20
N GLU A 134 14.09 9.75 18.66
CA GLU A 134 14.06 8.92 19.85
C GLU A 134 14.94 7.68 19.76
N ALA A 135 14.84 6.93 18.67
CA ALA A 135 15.70 5.78 18.42
C ALA A 135 17.20 6.18 18.36
N HIS A 136 17.52 7.42 17.98
CA HIS A 136 18.90 7.89 17.90
C HIS A 136 19.42 8.46 19.23
N TYR A 137 18.66 9.33 19.89
CA TYR A 137 19.11 10.11 21.05
C TYR A 137 18.66 9.55 22.40
N HIS A 138 17.70 8.62 22.45
CA HIS A 138 17.12 8.05 23.68
C HIS A 138 16.75 9.13 24.73
N TYR A 139 16.02 10.17 24.32
CA TYR A 139 15.75 11.31 25.20
C TYR A 139 14.55 11.08 26.13
N LEU A 140 13.64 10.16 25.78
CA LEU A 140 12.42 9.94 26.55
C LEU A 140 12.63 9.12 27.83
N PRO A 141 12.17 9.64 28.98
CA PRO A 141 12.26 8.92 30.25
C PRO A 141 11.16 7.87 30.44
N SER A 142 10.17 7.77 29.55
CA SER A 142 8.99 6.91 29.73
C SER A 142 8.45 6.31 28.43
N GLU A 143 8.14 5.01 28.47
CA GLU A 143 7.57 4.22 27.38
C GLU A 143 6.14 4.66 26.99
N TYR A 144 5.40 5.29 27.90
CA TYR A 144 3.99 5.66 27.68
C TYR A 144 3.79 6.75 26.63
N ILE A 145 4.80 7.60 26.42
CA ILE A 145 4.75 8.65 25.41
C ILE A 145 4.84 8.04 24.01
N ILE A 146 5.72 7.05 23.81
CA ILE A 146 5.77 6.27 22.56
C ILE A 146 4.45 5.53 22.36
N PHE A 147 3.89 4.89 23.38
CA PHE A 147 2.59 4.21 23.27
C PHE A 147 1.47 5.18 22.85
N THR A 148 1.48 6.40 23.36
CA THR A 148 0.50 7.44 22.99
C THR A 148 0.69 7.89 21.54
N LEU A 149 1.94 8.05 21.07
CA LEU A 149 2.24 8.37 19.68
C LEU A 149 1.82 7.24 18.73
N LEU A 150 2.05 5.98 19.10
CA LEU A 150 1.62 4.82 18.32
C LEU A 150 0.10 4.68 18.28
N PHE A 151 -0.58 4.98 19.40
CA PHE A 151 -2.02 5.06 19.44
C PHE A 151 -2.55 6.11 18.45
N LEU A 152 -1.96 7.31 18.47
CA LEU A 152 -2.29 8.39 17.54
C LEU A 152 -2.00 7.99 16.09
N GLN A 153 -0.88 7.31 15.83
CA GLN A 153 -0.53 6.80 14.50
C GLN A 153 -1.58 5.80 13.99
N GLY A 154 -2.04 4.88 14.83
CA GLY A 154 -3.15 3.97 14.50
C GLY A 154 -4.45 4.72 14.23
N LEU A 155 -4.74 5.77 15.00
CA LEU A 155 -5.92 6.61 14.79
C LEU A 155 -5.88 7.28 13.40
N LEU A 156 -4.72 7.80 13.01
CA LEU A 156 -4.50 8.40 11.70
C LEU A 156 -4.63 7.40 10.56
N GLU A 157 -4.19 6.15 10.76
CA GLU A 157 -4.34 5.09 9.76
C GLU A 157 -5.82 4.84 9.43
N GLY A 158 -6.65 4.64 10.45
CA GLY A 158 -8.09 4.43 10.23
C GLY A 158 -8.79 5.64 9.61
N ALA A 159 -8.30 6.86 9.89
CA ALA A 159 -8.85 8.09 9.34
C ALA A 159 -8.45 8.28 7.88
N ALA A 160 -7.17 8.10 7.55
CA ALA A 160 -6.62 8.18 6.21
C ALA A 160 -7.26 7.16 5.25
N PHE A 161 -7.45 5.92 5.73
CA PHE A 161 -8.13 4.86 4.98
C PHE A 161 -9.54 5.30 4.56
N ARG A 162 -10.36 5.73 5.53
CA ARG A 162 -11.75 6.13 5.26
C ARG A 162 -11.83 7.40 4.43
N SER A 163 -10.98 8.38 4.71
CA SER A 163 -10.89 9.62 3.93
C SER A 163 -10.60 9.33 2.45
N THR A 164 -9.74 8.35 2.17
CA THR A 164 -9.41 7.97 0.79
C THR A 164 -10.57 7.23 0.13
N VAL A 165 -11.17 6.25 0.83
CA VAL A 165 -12.35 5.52 0.31
C VAL A 165 -13.50 6.48 0.03
N PHE A 166 -13.76 7.44 0.92
CA PHE A 166 -14.77 8.48 0.75
C PHE A 166 -14.46 9.36 -0.47
N THR A 167 -13.21 9.82 -0.61
CA THR A 167 -12.79 10.65 -1.74
C THR A 167 -12.92 9.90 -3.07
N VAL A 168 -12.56 8.62 -3.12
CA VAL A 168 -12.71 7.77 -4.32
C VAL A 168 -14.19 7.59 -4.65
N HIS A 169 -15.05 7.39 -3.66
CA HIS A 169 -16.48 7.21 -3.89
C HIS A 169 -17.19 8.48 -4.36
N GLU A 170 -16.76 9.66 -3.90
CA GLU A 170 -17.39 10.95 -4.25
C GLU A 170 -16.85 11.55 -5.55
N LYS A 171 -15.54 11.41 -5.82
CA LYS A 171 -14.87 12.13 -6.93
C LYS A 171 -14.56 11.27 -8.16
N ALA A 172 -14.55 9.94 -8.05
CA ALA A 172 -14.27 9.07 -9.19
C ALA A 172 -15.57 8.69 -9.93
N GLY A 173 -15.55 8.71 -11.26
CA GLY A 173 -16.65 8.17 -12.07
C GLY A 173 -16.76 6.64 -11.94
N ASP A 174 -17.87 6.04 -12.34
CA ASP A 174 -18.14 4.61 -12.07
C ASP A 174 -17.04 3.66 -12.55
N LYS A 175 -16.59 3.79 -13.81
CA LYS A 175 -15.51 2.97 -14.38
C LYS A 175 -14.17 3.16 -13.66
N GLU A 176 -13.89 4.38 -13.21
CA GLU A 176 -12.65 4.69 -12.50
C GLU A 176 -12.70 4.20 -11.07
N ARG A 177 -13.85 4.30 -10.41
CA ARG A 177 -14.09 3.83 -9.05
C ARG A 177 -13.90 2.33 -8.95
N GLU A 178 -14.47 1.56 -9.88
CA GLU A 178 -14.26 0.11 -9.95
C GLU A 178 -12.78 -0.25 -10.10
N PHE A 179 -12.07 0.45 -10.99
CA PHE A 179 -10.63 0.25 -11.17
C PHE A 179 -9.82 0.65 -9.92
N CYS A 180 -10.14 1.79 -9.31
CA CYS A 180 -9.50 2.27 -8.08
C CYS A 180 -9.66 1.27 -6.94
N LEU A 181 -10.87 0.74 -6.73
CA LEU A 181 -11.13 -0.27 -5.71
C LEU A 181 -10.37 -1.57 -5.97
N GLY A 182 -10.20 -1.95 -7.25
CA GLY A 182 -9.39 -3.11 -7.65
C GLY A 182 -7.90 -2.94 -7.35
N ILE A 183 -7.32 -1.76 -7.58
CA ILE A 183 -5.89 -1.48 -7.32
C ILE A 183 -5.61 -1.01 -5.89
N PHE A 184 -6.66 -0.70 -5.11
CA PHE A 184 -6.55 -0.21 -3.74
C PHE A 184 -5.68 -1.10 -2.84
N PRO A 185 -5.83 -2.45 -2.81
CA PRO A 185 -4.96 -3.30 -1.99
C PRO A 185 -3.49 -3.21 -2.40
N VAL A 186 -3.19 -3.10 -3.70
CA VAL A 186 -1.82 -2.94 -4.20
C VAL A 186 -1.20 -1.66 -3.66
N SER A 187 -1.97 -0.58 -3.59
CA SER A 187 -1.54 0.71 -3.04
C SER A 187 -1.23 0.68 -1.54
N LEU A 188 -1.68 -0.36 -0.82
CA LEU A 188 -1.37 -0.60 0.60
C LEU A 188 -0.17 -1.54 0.78
N PHE A 189 -0.11 -2.63 0.02
CA PHE A 189 0.93 -3.65 0.17
C PHE A 189 2.28 -3.25 -0.43
N LEU A 190 2.28 -2.57 -1.59
CA LEU A 190 3.52 -2.15 -2.24
C LEU A 190 4.36 -1.22 -1.34
N PRO A 191 3.78 -0.19 -0.68
CA PRO A 191 4.50 0.61 0.31
C PRO A 191 5.02 -0.18 1.50
N ALA A 192 4.23 -1.11 2.02
CA ALA A 192 4.61 -1.93 3.16
C ALA A 192 5.86 -2.78 2.85
N MET A 193 5.89 -3.37 1.65
CA MET A 193 7.04 -4.14 1.17
C MET A 193 8.27 -3.25 1.00
N LEU A 194 8.13 -2.10 0.35
CA LEU A 194 9.24 -1.15 0.15
C LEU A 194 9.78 -0.61 1.49
N ALA A 195 8.90 -0.36 2.46
CA ALA A 195 9.29 0.07 3.79
C ALA A 195 10.12 -0.98 4.53
N GLY A 196 9.74 -2.27 4.42
CA GLY A 196 10.52 -3.37 4.99
C GLY A 196 11.88 -3.57 4.33
N PHE A 197 11.98 -3.39 3.02
CA PHE A 197 13.29 -3.39 2.36
C PHE A 197 14.14 -2.18 2.77
N ALA A 198 13.53 -1.02 2.95
CA ALA A 198 14.22 0.19 3.39
C ALA A 198 14.65 0.13 4.86
N SER A 199 13.98 -0.63 5.72
CA SER A 199 14.36 -0.74 7.13
C SER A 199 15.65 -1.53 7.34
N ILE A 200 15.97 -2.50 6.49
CA ILE A 200 17.19 -3.32 6.60
C ILE A 200 18.49 -2.47 6.62
N PRO A 201 18.78 -1.63 5.61
CA PRO A 201 20.00 -0.82 5.63
C PRO A 201 20.00 0.23 6.76
N VAL A 202 18.80 0.70 7.12
CA VAL A 202 18.64 1.67 8.21
C VAL A 202 19.03 1.05 9.54
N HIS A 203 18.59 -0.19 9.81
CA HIS A 203 19.02 -0.95 10.98
C HIS A 203 20.52 -1.15 11.05
N ASP A 204 21.20 -1.44 9.93
CA ASP A 204 22.66 -1.63 9.92
C ASP A 204 23.39 -0.34 10.32
N VAL A 205 22.97 0.82 9.79
CA VAL A 205 23.54 2.13 10.14
C VAL A 205 23.29 2.49 11.61
N LEU A 206 22.07 2.25 12.10
CA LEU A 206 21.70 2.54 13.49
C LEU A 206 22.44 1.63 14.48
N CYS A 207 22.57 0.33 14.19
CA CYS A 207 23.31 -0.62 15.01
C CYS A 207 24.81 -0.31 15.05
N GLN A 208 25.41 0.08 13.92
CA GLN A 208 26.81 0.50 13.89
C GLN A 208 27.07 1.74 14.75
N ASN A 209 26.17 2.72 14.71
CA ASN A 209 26.29 3.93 15.54
C ASN A 209 26.02 3.67 17.03
N HIS A 210 25.10 2.76 17.38
CA HIS A 210 24.81 2.41 18.78
C HIS A 210 25.99 1.69 19.44
N LEU A 211 26.70 0.80 18.71
CA LEU A 211 27.92 0.15 19.17
C LEU A 211 29.10 1.10 19.43
N TYR A 212 29.08 2.31 18.88
CA TYR A 212 30.11 3.33 19.12
C TYR A 212 29.84 4.20 20.35
N LEU A 213 28.62 4.17 20.90
CA LEU A 213 28.17 4.99 22.03
C LEU A 213 28.18 4.24 23.38
N GLN A 214 28.59 2.98 23.39
CA GLN A 214 28.72 2.13 24.58
C GLN A 214 30.19 1.88 24.92
#